data_AF-A0A9E3GLW1-F1
#
_entry.id   AF-A0A9E3GLW1-F1
#
_cell.length_a   1.000
_cell.length_b   1.000
_cell.length_c   1.000
_cell.angle_alpha   90.00
_cell.angle_beta   90.00
_cell.angle_gamma   90.00
#
_symmetry.space_group_name_H-M   'P 1'
#
loop_
_entity.id
_entity.type
_entity.pdbx_description
1 polymer ?
#
loop_
_entity_poly.entity_id
_entity_poly.type
_entity_poly.pdbx_seq_one_letter_code
_entity_poly.pdbx_strand_id
1 'polypeptide(L)'
;MSAERSDNPAIEVYSLEDRTFPPPVGVACDALVTGNELHEEADADYEGFWARQALDLLTWRQEWDTILEWELPYARWFIGGTLNAAENCVDRHVAEGRGDKVAFHWEGEPGDTRTITYADLQDEVCRFANVLKGLGVTKGDRVAIYMPMIPELPVAMLA
;
A
#
# COMPACT_ATOMS: atom_id res chain seq x y z
N MET A 1 8.11 -46.21 -30.11
CA MET A 1 9.31 -46.12 -29.23
C MET A 1 9.25 -44.78 -28.55
N SER A 2 8.60 -44.72 -27.39
CA SER A 2 8.47 -43.50 -26.59
C SER A 2 9.76 -43.32 -25.79
N ALA A 3 10.37 -42.15 -25.89
CA ALA A 3 11.51 -41.77 -25.08
C ALA A 3 11.04 -41.54 -23.64
N GLU A 4 11.57 -42.33 -22.70
CA GLU A 4 11.42 -42.10 -21.27
C GLU A 4 12.12 -40.80 -20.89
N ARG A 5 11.35 -39.86 -20.34
CA ARG A 5 11.86 -38.59 -19.82
C ARG A 5 12.47 -38.88 -18.46
N SER A 6 13.80 -38.79 -18.36
CA SER A 6 14.57 -38.86 -17.12
C SER A 6 14.16 -37.72 -16.18
N ASP A 7 13.35 -38.03 -15.19
CA ASP A 7 12.86 -37.09 -14.17
C ASP A 7 13.73 -37.23 -12.93
N ASN A 8 14.90 -36.58 -12.92
CA ASN A 8 15.74 -36.51 -11.74
C ASN A 8 15.79 -35.05 -11.28
N PRO A 9 15.10 -34.67 -10.19
CA PRO A 9 15.08 -33.29 -9.73
C PRO A 9 16.49 -32.85 -9.30
N ALA A 10 16.87 -31.63 -9.66
CA ALA A 10 18.19 -31.05 -9.35
C ALA A 10 18.43 -30.75 -7.86
N ILE A 11 17.45 -31.02 -6.99
CA ILE A 11 17.46 -30.80 -5.55
C ILE A 11 16.96 -32.09 -4.88
N GLU A 12 17.73 -32.66 -3.94
CA GLU A 12 17.27 -33.77 -3.12
C GLU A 12 16.19 -33.29 -2.14
N VAL A 13 14.94 -33.68 -2.40
CA VAL A 13 13.79 -33.35 -1.56
C VAL A 13 13.49 -34.54 -0.64
N TYR A 14 13.76 -34.38 0.66
CA TYR A 14 13.59 -35.43 1.67
C TYR A 14 12.12 -35.70 2.06
N SER A 15 11.20 -34.80 1.71
CA SER A 15 9.75 -34.97 1.86
C SER A 15 9.02 -34.18 0.78
N LEU A 16 8.29 -34.89 -0.07
CA LEU A 16 7.39 -34.31 -1.07
C LEU A 16 6.00 -34.18 -0.43
N GLU A 17 5.54 -32.94 -0.32
CA GLU A 17 4.23 -32.61 0.23
C GLU A 17 3.37 -32.02 -0.89
N ASP A 18 2.52 -32.85 -1.49
CA ASP A 18 1.70 -32.50 -2.67
C ASP A 18 0.26 -32.12 -2.32
N ARG A 19 -0.08 -32.00 -1.03
CA ARG A 19 -1.44 -31.64 -0.63
C ARG A 19 -1.73 -30.18 -0.95
N THR A 20 -2.82 -29.94 -1.67
CA THR A 20 -3.36 -28.62 -1.93
C THR A 20 -4.58 -28.35 -1.04
N PHE A 21 -4.68 -27.14 -0.50
CA PHE A 21 -5.83 -26.71 0.30
C PHE A 21 -6.57 -25.58 -0.42
N PRO A 22 -7.73 -25.85 -1.06
CA PRO A 22 -8.48 -24.80 -1.72
C PRO A 22 -9.04 -23.80 -0.69
N PRO A 23 -9.24 -22.53 -1.09
CA PRO A 23 -9.87 -21.57 -0.20
C PRO A 23 -11.29 -22.02 0.16
N PRO A 24 -11.74 -21.78 1.40
CA PRO A 24 -13.14 -22.01 1.75
C PRO A 24 -14.07 -21.23 0.83
N VAL A 25 -15.20 -21.84 0.44
CA VAL A 25 -16.14 -21.25 -0.55
C VAL A 25 -16.57 -19.84 -0.17
N GLY A 26 -16.89 -19.59 1.11
CA GLY A 26 -17.28 -18.26 1.58
C GLY A 26 -16.20 -17.20 1.36
N VAL A 27 -14.93 -17.54 1.60
CA VAL A 27 -13.80 -16.63 1.38
C VAL A 27 -13.60 -16.36 -0.11
N ALA A 28 -13.77 -17.38 -0.95
CA ALA A 28 -13.64 -17.22 -2.39
C ALA A 28 -14.76 -16.35 -2.98
N CYS A 29 -15.98 -16.42 -2.45
CA CYS A 29 -17.10 -15.59 -2.93
C CYS A 29 -16.93 -14.10 -2.65
N ASP A 30 -16.29 -13.74 -1.54
CA ASP A 30 -16.08 -12.35 -1.12
C ASP A 30 -14.72 -11.78 -1.58
N ALA A 31 -13.90 -12.58 -2.27
CA ALA A 31 -12.59 -12.17 -2.72
C ALA A 31 -12.68 -11.18 -3.90
N LEU A 32 -11.80 -10.18 -3.91
CA LEU A 32 -11.69 -9.21 -5.01
C LEU A 32 -11.21 -9.87 -6.31
N VAL A 33 -10.43 -10.95 -6.20
CA VAL A 33 -9.82 -11.68 -7.31
C VAL A 33 -9.83 -13.16 -6.96
N THR A 34 -10.23 -14.01 -7.91
CA THR A 34 -10.31 -15.47 -7.71
C THR A 34 -9.56 -16.29 -8.75
N GLY A 35 -9.17 -15.68 -9.88
CA GLY A 35 -8.44 -16.32 -10.97
C GLY A 35 -7.10 -15.64 -11.28
N ASN A 36 -6.59 -15.93 -12.46
CA ASN A 36 -5.30 -15.44 -12.94
C ASN A 36 -5.42 -14.19 -13.84
N GLU A 37 -6.61 -13.59 -13.94
CA GLU A 37 -6.89 -12.57 -14.94
C GLU A 37 -5.97 -11.35 -14.80
N LEU A 38 -5.72 -10.90 -13.56
CA LEU A 38 -4.78 -9.79 -13.31
C LEU A 38 -3.33 -10.15 -13.66
N HIS A 39 -2.93 -11.41 -13.49
CA HIS A 39 -1.59 -11.85 -13.88
C HIS A 39 -1.46 -11.88 -15.40
N GLU A 40 -2.45 -12.43 -16.09
CA GLU A 40 -2.49 -12.48 -17.56
C GLU A 40 -2.53 -11.07 -18.16
N GLU A 41 -3.26 -10.14 -17.56
CA GLU A 41 -3.28 -8.73 -17.96
C GLU A 41 -1.92 -8.05 -17.77
N ALA A 42 -1.29 -8.24 -16.60
CA ALA A 42 0.02 -7.68 -16.31
C ALA A 42 1.13 -8.28 -17.19
N ASP A 43 1.05 -9.56 -17.54
CA ASP A 43 1.98 -10.21 -18.46
C ASP A 43 1.82 -9.68 -19.90
N ALA A 44 0.59 -9.34 -20.30
CA ALA A 44 0.31 -8.80 -21.63
C ALA A 44 0.75 -7.33 -21.80
N ASP A 45 0.57 -6.51 -20.77
CA ASP A 45 0.91 -5.09 -20.76
C ASP A 45 1.29 -4.62 -19.36
N TYR A 46 2.55 -4.87 -18.97
CA TYR A 46 3.06 -4.61 -17.63
C TYR A 46 2.95 -3.14 -17.21
N GLU A 47 3.40 -2.22 -18.07
CA GLU A 47 3.38 -0.79 -17.77
C GLU A 47 1.95 -0.25 -17.75
N GLY A 48 1.13 -0.61 -18.75
CA GLY A 48 -0.25 -0.14 -18.80
C GLY A 48 -1.11 -0.72 -17.68
N PHE A 49 -0.86 -1.96 -17.24
CA PHE A 49 -1.49 -2.53 -16.06
C PHE A 49 -1.23 -1.65 -14.82
N TRP A 50 0.03 -1.36 -14.53
CA TRP A 50 0.38 -0.53 -13.38
C TRP A 50 -0.11 0.91 -13.49
N ALA A 51 -0.14 1.47 -14.71
CA ALA A 51 -0.73 2.78 -14.95
C ALA A 51 -2.23 2.81 -14.60
N ARG A 52 -2.99 1.78 -15.01
CA ARG A 52 -4.42 1.65 -14.66
C ARG A 52 -4.60 1.53 -13.15
N GLN A 53 -3.86 0.62 -12.50
CA GLN A 53 -3.92 0.45 -11.04
C GLN A 53 -3.59 1.76 -10.30
N ALA A 54 -2.59 2.52 -10.77
CA ALA A 54 -2.18 3.77 -10.15
C ALA A 54 -3.23 4.89 -10.32
N LEU A 55 -3.95 4.96 -11.44
CA LEU A 55 -5.05 5.91 -11.64
C LEU A 55 -6.30 5.54 -10.83
N ASP A 56 -6.60 4.24 -10.73
CA ASP A 56 -7.81 3.76 -10.06
C ASP A 56 -7.71 3.83 -8.53
N LEU A 57 -6.52 3.58 -7.98
CA LEU A 57 -6.32 3.41 -6.53
C LEU A 57 -5.77 4.65 -5.82
N LEU A 58 -5.13 5.56 -6.55
CA LEU A 58 -4.49 6.75 -5.98
C LEU A 58 -5.05 8.04 -6.58
N THR A 59 -5.12 9.06 -5.73
CA THR A 59 -5.42 10.43 -6.11
C THR A 59 -4.12 11.14 -6.45
N TRP A 60 -3.98 11.52 -7.72
CA TRP A 60 -2.85 12.27 -8.25
C TRP A 60 -3.21 13.74 -8.37
N ARG A 61 -2.28 14.62 -7.97
CA ARG A 61 -2.40 16.07 -8.23
C ARG A 61 -2.01 16.42 -9.65
N GLN A 62 -1.04 15.69 -10.17
CA GLN A 62 -0.59 15.75 -11.56
C GLN A 62 -0.30 14.32 -12.01
N GLU A 63 -0.87 13.93 -13.14
CA GLU A 63 -0.57 12.65 -13.77
C GLU A 63 0.87 12.64 -14.32
N TRP A 64 1.45 11.45 -14.41
CA TRP A 64 2.81 11.27 -14.92
C TRP A 64 2.88 11.39 -16.45
N ASP A 65 4.07 11.75 -16.95
CA ASP A 65 4.38 11.78 -18.37
C ASP A 65 4.98 10.44 -18.85
N THR A 66 5.60 9.69 -17.94
CA THR A 66 6.27 8.42 -18.24
C THR A 66 6.00 7.40 -17.13
N ILE A 67 5.54 6.21 -17.50
CA ILE A 67 5.15 5.16 -16.54
C ILE A 67 6.39 4.56 -15.88
N LEU A 68 7.37 4.12 -16.66
CA LEU A 68 8.58 3.47 -16.16
C LEU A 68 9.81 3.84 -16.99
N GLU A 69 10.87 4.25 -16.31
CA GLU A 69 12.25 4.18 -16.82
C GLU A 69 13.02 3.17 -15.96
N TRP A 70 13.59 2.14 -16.58
CA TRP A 70 14.34 1.11 -15.86
C TRP A 70 15.71 0.85 -16.48
N GLU A 71 16.74 1.35 -15.79
CA GLU A 71 18.15 1.06 -16.07
C GLU A 71 18.73 0.31 -14.87
N LEU A 72 18.66 -1.03 -14.91
CA LEU A 72 19.06 -1.91 -13.81
C LEU A 72 20.40 -1.46 -13.15
N PRO A 73 20.44 -1.27 -11.81
CA PRO A 73 19.41 -1.60 -10.82
C PRO A 73 18.39 -0.47 -10.53
N TYR A 74 18.44 0.65 -11.26
CA TYR A 74 17.66 1.85 -10.97
C TYR A 74 16.34 1.88 -11.74
N ALA A 75 15.23 1.85 -11.01
CA ALA A 75 13.88 2.01 -11.57
C ALA A 75 13.26 3.33 -11.11
N ARG A 76 12.59 4.03 -12.03
CA ARG A 76 11.83 5.24 -11.76
C ARG A 76 10.43 5.05 -12.31
N TRP A 77 9.44 5.12 -11.42
CA TRP A 77 8.03 4.96 -11.75
C TRP A 77 7.31 6.32 -11.74
N PHE A 78 6.33 6.47 -12.63
CA PHE A 78 5.38 7.58 -12.69
C PHE A 78 6.07 8.97 -12.71
N ILE A 79 7.04 9.11 -13.63
CA ILE A 79 7.88 10.29 -13.74
C ILE A 79 7.05 11.48 -14.24
N GLY A 80 7.20 12.62 -13.56
CA GLY A 80 6.37 13.82 -13.79
C GLY A 80 5.10 13.83 -12.94
N GLY A 81 4.68 12.67 -12.42
CA GLY A 81 3.52 12.56 -11.57
C GLY A 81 3.77 13.15 -10.18
N THR A 82 2.74 13.79 -9.62
CA THR A 82 2.80 14.30 -8.24
C THR A 82 1.58 13.88 -7.45
N LEU A 83 1.82 13.47 -6.21
CA LEU A 83 0.80 13.11 -5.23
C LEU A 83 1.29 13.49 -3.83
N ASN A 84 0.39 13.43 -2.85
CA ASN A 84 0.72 13.54 -1.45
C ASN A 84 0.20 12.29 -0.71
N ALA A 85 1.05 11.71 0.15
CA ALA A 85 0.71 10.49 0.88
C ALA A 85 -0.39 10.73 1.92
N ALA A 86 -0.31 11.82 2.70
CA ALA A 86 -1.35 12.19 3.66
C ALA A 86 -2.70 12.43 2.97
N GLU A 87 -2.70 13.06 1.79
CA GLU A 87 -3.91 13.26 1.00
C GLU A 87 -4.58 11.94 0.59
N ASN A 88 -3.78 10.96 0.18
CA ASN A 88 -4.27 9.62 -0.19
C ASN A 88 -4.66 8.78 1.04
N CYS A 89 -4.00 8.96 2.17
CA CYS A 89 -4.26 8.18 3.37
C CYS A 89 -5.37 8.77 4.25
N VAL A 90 -5.63 10.08 4.17
CA VAL A 90 -6.51 10.78 5.13
C VAL A 90 -7.45 11.74 4.40
N ASP A 91 -6.93 12.78 3.74
CA ASP A 91 -7.75 13.90 3.30
C ASP A 91 -8.83 13.50 2.28
N ARG A 92 -8.52 12.62 1.32
CA ARG A 92 -9.50 12.18 0.33
C ARG A 92 -10.71 11.50 0.97
N HIS A 93 -10.50 10.74 2.04
CA HIS A 93 -11.59 10.05 2.73
C HIS A 93 -12.51 11.04 3.44
N VAL A 94 -11.96 12.07 4.08
CA VAL A 94 -12.77 13.15 4.66
C VAL A 94 -13.51 13.92 3.57
N ALA A 95 -12.83 14.29 2.48
CA ALA A 95 -13.43 15.01 1.36
C ALA A 95 -14.57 14.24 0.67
N GLU A 96 -14.49 12.91 0.62
CA GLU A 96 -15.54 11.99 0.14
C GLU A 96 -16.72 11.85 1.13
N GLY A 97 -16.74 12.59 2.23
CA GLY A 97 -17.79 12.53 3.25
C GLY A 97 -17.66 11.33 4.19
N ARG A 98 -16.49 10.70 4.28
CA ARG A 98 -16.20 9.57 5.19
C ARG A 98 -15.48 10.02 6.46
N GLY A 99 -15.62 11.30 6.84
CA GLY A 99 -14.99 11.87 8.04
C GLY A 99 -15.30 11.08 9.31
N ASP A 100 -16.56 10.71 9.52
CA ASP A 100 -17.02 9.94 10.69
C ASP A 100 -16.64 8.46 10.65
N LYS A 101 -16.11 7.97 9.52
CA LYS A 101 -15.66 6.58 9.42
C LYS A 101 -14.40 6.42 10.27
N VAL A 102 -14.34 5.33 11.03
CA VAL A 102 -13.16 4.95 11.79
C VAL A 102 -11.99 4.72 10.82
N ALA A 103 -10.90 5.45 11.03
CA ALA A 103 -9.63 5.23 10.34
C ALA A 103 -8.89 4.04 10.97
N PHE A 104 -8.75 4.04 12.30
CA PHE A 104 -8.23 2.88 13.03
C PHE A 104 -8.72 2.82 14.48
N HIS A 105 -8.67 1.61 15.02
CA HIS A 105 -8.79 1.35 16.45
C HIS A 105 -7.39 1.15 17.02
N TRP A 106 -7.10 1.83 18.12
CA TRP A 106 -5.88 1.65 18.87
C TRP A 106 -6.18 0.94 20.19
N GLU A 107 -5.38 -0.07 20.50
CA GLU A 107 -5.41 -0.80 21.77
C GLU A 107 -4.00 -0.75 22.38
N GLY A 108 -3.90 -0.14 23.56
CA GLY A 108 -2.68 -0.08 24.35
C GLY A 108 -2.68 -1.09 25.49
N GLU A 109 -1.51 -1.27 26.11
CA GLU A 109 -1.35 -2.07 27.33
C GLU A 109 -1.33 -1.11 28.54
N PRO A 110 -2.22 -1.24 29.55
CA PRO A 110 -2.98 -2.43 29.96
C PRO A 110 -4.49 -2.39 29.65
N GLY A 111 -4.88 -2.05 28.41
CA GLY A 111 -6.29 -2.04 27.96
C GLY A 111 -6.86 -0.66 27.60
N ASP A 112 -6.01 0.37 27.50
CA ASP A 112 -6.44 1.66 26.96
C ASP A 112 -6.88 1.48 25.52
N THR A 113 -8.01 2.08 25.13
CA THR A 113 -8.48 2.00 23.75
C THR A 113 -8.82 3.39 23.24
N ARG A 114 -8.60 3.61 21.94
CA ARG A 114 -9.07 4.79 21.23
C ARG A 114 -9.65 4.38 19.90
N THR A 115 -10.75 5.01 19.52
CA THR A 115 -11.32 4.91 18.17
C THR A 115 -11.10 6.26 17.52
N ILE A 116 -10.41 6.27 16.38
CA ILE A 116 -9.98 7.49 15.70
C ILE A 116 -10.65 7.51 14.34
N THR A 117 -11.46 8.53 14.09
CA THR A 117 -12.11 8.75 12.80
C THR A 117 -11.15 9.40 11.80
N TYR A 118 -11.51 9.38 10.51
CA TYR A 118 -10.72 10.11 9.50
C TYR A 118 -10.67 11.62 9.77
N ALA A 119 -11.75 12.20 10.29
CA ALA A 119 -11.78 13.61 10.68
C ALA A 119 -10.83 13.89 11.85
N ASP A 120 -10.86 13.06 12.90
CA ASP A 120 -9.93 13.19 14.05
C ASP A 120 -8.46 13.09 13.59
N LEU A 121 -8.17 12.11 12.72
CA LEU A 121 -6.83 11.90 12.20
C LEU A 121 -6.35 13.08 11.35
N GLN A 122 -7.22 13.62 10.47
CA GLN A 122 -6.90 14.78 9.65
C GLN A 122 -6.54 16.00 10.51
N ASP A 123 -7.33 16.25 11.56
CA ASP A 123 -7.12 17.38 12.46
C ASP A 123 -5.77 17.27 13.20
N GLU A 124 -5.45 16.09 13.74
CA GLU A 124 -4.18 15.85 14.44
C GLU A 124 -2.97 15.95 13.48
N VAL A 125 -3.07 15.36 12.29
CA VAL A 125 -2.03 15.45 11.23
C VAL A 125 -1.79 16.90 10.85
N CYS A 126 -2.85 17.66 10.54
CA CYS A 126 -2.73 19.06 10.16
C CYS A 126 -2.15 19.92 11.30
N ARG A 127 -2.51 19.64 12.55
CA ARG A 127 -1.96 20.35 13.71
C ARG A 127 -0.47 20.12 13.83
N PHE A 128 -0.02 18.86 13.77
CA PHE A 128 1.40 18.55 13.90
C PHE A 128 2.21 19.02 12.68
N ALA A 129 1.66 18.93 11.47
CA ALA A 129 2.27 19.49 10.25
C ALA A 129 2.58 20.98 10.40
N ASN A 130 1.65 21.74 10.97
CA ASN A 130 1.85 23.18 11.22
C ASN A 130 2.90 23.45 12.31
N VAL A 131 3.03 22.57 13.31
CA VAL A 131 4.12 22.64 14.29
C VAL A 131 5.47 22.42 13.61
N LEU A 132 5.62 21.37 12.78
CA LEU A 132 6.85 21.10 12.04
C LEU A 132 7.24 22.26 11.12
N LYS A 133 6.26 22.84 10.40
CA LYS A 133 6.46 24.06 9.60
C LYS A 133 6.90 25.25 10.46
N GLY A 134 6.32 25.42 11.64
CA GLY A 134 6.71 26.46 12.61
C GLY A 134 8.13 26.29 13.14
N LEU A 135 8.64 25.04 13.19
CA LEU A 135 10.03 24.71 13.52
C LEU A 135 10.99 24.85 12.32
N GLY A 136 10.48 25.21 11.14
CA GLY A 136 11.28 25.44 9.93
C GLY A 136 11.55 24.20 9.09
N VAL A 137 10.82 23.09 9.32
CA VAL A 137 10.93 21.89 8.48
C VAL A 137 10.40 22.18 7.07
N THR A 138 11.17 21.78 6.06
CA THR A 138 10.86 21.98 4.63
C THR A 138 10.93 20.68 3.82
N LYS A 139 10.43 20.70 2.59
CA LYS A 139 10.46 19.53 1.70
C LYS A 139 11.91 19.09 1.47
N GLY A 140 12.20 17.84 1.79
CA GLY A 140 13.53 17.24 1.64
C GLY A 140 14.30 17.12 2.97
N ASP A 141 13.83 17.77 4.03
CA ASP A 141 14.36 17.58 5.37
C ASP A 141 14.01 16.19 5.92
N ARG A 142 14.86 15.70 6.82
CA ARG A 142 14.70 14.39 7.46
C ARG A 142 14.29 14.60 8.91
N VAL A 143 13.17 14.02 9.30
CA VAL A 143 12.66 14.03 10.68
C VAL A 143 12.79 12.63 11.25
N ALA A 144 13.54 12.48 12.35
CA ALA A 144 13.64 11.22 13.05
C ALA A 144 12.46 11.05 14.01
N ILE A 145 11.76 9.93 13.91
CA ILE A 145 10.64 9.58 14.78
C ILE A 145 11.07 8.44 15.71
N TYR A 146 11.03 8.69 17.02
CA TYR A 146 11.30 7.68 18.05
C TYR A 146 10.10 7.59 19.00
N MET A 147 9.12 6.77 18.62
CA MET A 147 7.86 6.60 19.35
C MET A 147 7.45 5.11 19.36
N PRO A 148 6.75 4.65 20.40
CA PRO A 148 6.14 3.32 20.43
C PRO A 148 4.90 3.25 19.51
N MET A 149 4.19 2.11 19.54
CA MET A 149 2.92 1.91 18.83
C MET A 149 1.76 2.67 19.50
N ILE A 150 1.80 3.99 19.44
CA ILE A 150 0.76 4.90 19.96
C ILE A 150 0.02 5.61 18.81
N PRO A 151 -1.19 6.15 19.05
CA PRO A 151 -1.99 6.82 18.02
C PRO A 151 -1.28 7.99 17.32
N GLU A 152 -0.37 8.65 18.02
CA GLU A 152 0.38 9.79 17.50
C GLU A 152 1.49 9.38 16.52
N LEU A 153 1.85 8.09 16.44
CA LEU A 153 2.83 7.58 15.48
C LEU A 153 2.39 7.82 14.01
N PRO A 154 1.21 7.36 13.55
CA PRO A 154 0.75 7.67 12.20
C PRO A 154 0.55 9.18 11.98
N VAL A 155 0.14 9.93 13.01
CA VAL A 155 0.04 11.40 12.95
C VAL A 155 1.39 12.00 12.59
N ALA A 156 2.47 11.58 13.26
CA ALA A 156 3.81 12.10 13.01
C ALA A 156 4.38 11.71 11.65
N MET A 157 4.01 10.54 11.13
CA MET A 157 4.47 10.07 9.82
C MET A 157 3.77 10.78 8.65
N LEU A 158 2.53 11.24 8.86
CA LEU A 158 1.70 11.86 7.82
C LEU A 158 1.73 13.41 7.85
N ALA A 159 2.32 14.01 8.90
CA ALA A 159 2.43 15.46 9.11
C ALA A 159 3.48 16.17 8.25
#